data_AF-A0A7J9FW08-F1
#
_entry.id   AF-A0A7J9FW08-F1
#
_cell.length_a   1.000
_cell.length_b   1.000
_cell.length_c   1.000
_cell.angle_alpha   90.00
_cell.angle_beta   90.00
_cell.angle_gamma   90.00
#
_symmetry.space_group_name_H-M   'P 1'
#
loop_
_entity.id
_entity.type
_entity.pdbx_description
1 polymer ?
#
loop_
_entity_poly.entity_id
_entity_poly.type
_entity_poly.pdbx_seq_one_letter_code
_entity_poly.pdbx_strand_id
1 'polypeptide(L)'
;MKVDKRLFRDLAQFWNTAYSCFTFGKVDLVPTVEEYMALLRCLKIQVDRSHSRAVSVLTFLKKLMNITGMSEQWVAARIKQKGDSKCISWKNLKDIILAHPDAKKKVDVFTLSIYGLVVFPKDLGHVDEVFSDLFDHLDKRVTPVPAILAETFRSLNSYRRAGEGRFIGCAQLLLAWFHSHF
;
A
#
# COMPACT_ATOMS: atom_id res chain seq x y z
N MET A 1 -0.59 11.82 -11.11
CA MET A 1 -2.01 12.22 -11.26
C MET A 1 -2.49 12.87 -9.96
N LYS A 2 -3.07 14.07 -10.04
CA LYS A 2 -3.70 14.70 -8.86
C LYS A 2 -5.03 14.00 -8.63
N VAL A 3 -5.30 13.55 -7.40
CA VAL A 3 -6.60 12.96 -7.05
C VAL A 3 -7.63 14.09 -7.02
N ASP A 4 -8.59 14.06 -7.95
CA ASP A 4 -9.78 14.90 -7.84
C ASP A 4 -10.67 14.32 -6.73
N LYS A 5 -10.74 15.05 -5.62
CA LYS A 5 -11.48 14.63 -4.43
C LYS A 5 -12.98 14.58 -4.67
N ARG A 6 -13.53 15.43 -5.55
CA ARG A 6 -14.96 15.46 -5.87
C ARG A 6 -15.29 14.24 -6.70
N LEU A 7 -14.55 14.02 -7.79
CA LEU A 7 -14.69 12.84 -8.64
C LEU A 7 -14.57 11.55 -7.82
N PHE A 8 -13.56 11.42 -6.97
CA PHE A 8 -13.39 10.24 -6.13
C PHE A 8 -14.61 10.00 -5.23
N ARG A 9 -15.10 11.04 -4.54
CA ARG A 9 -16.25 10.93 -3.65
C ARG A 9 -17.49 10.50 -4.43
N ASP A 10 -17.73 11.10 -5.58
CA ASP A 10 -18.89 10.80 -6.43
C ASP A 10 -18.84 9.34 -6.92
N LEU A 11 -17.68 8.87 -7.39
CA LEU A 11 -17.46 7.48 -7.78
C LEU A 11 -17.64 6.51 -6.60
N ALA A 12 -17.13 6.86 -5.42
CA ALA A 12 -17.23 6.02 -4.24
C ALA A 12 -18.68 5.82 -3.79
N GLN A 13 -19.61 6.71 -4.14
CA GLN A 13 -21.05 6.52 -3.86
C GLN A 13 -21.65 5.32 -4.61
N PHE A 14 -21.05 4.90 -5.72
CA PHE A 14 -21.52 3.74 -6.48
C PHE A 14 -20.97 2.43 -5.94
N TRP A 15 -20.06 2.45 -4.95
CA TRP A 15 -19.55 1.23 -4.32
C TRP A 15 -20.66 0.53 -3.53
N ASN A 16 -20.97 -0.70 -3.93
CA ASN A 16 -21.90 -1.59 -3.29
C ASN A 16 -21.13 -2.57 -2.38
N THR A 17 -21.23 -2.37 -1.07
CA THR A 17 -20.51 -3.19 -0.09
C THR A 17 -21.01 -4.63 -0.02
N ALA A 18 -22.23 -4.93 -0.48
CA ALA A 18 -22.77 -6.29 -0.44
C ALA A 18 -22.18 -7.16 -1.55
N TYR A 19 -21.96 -6.58 -2.74
CA TYR A 19 -21.41 -7.29 -3.90
C TYR A 19 -19.91 -7.03 -4.13
N SER A 20 -19.31 -6.08 -3.42
CA SER A 20 -17.92 -5.64 -3.61
C SER A 20 -17.62 -5.20 -5.05
N CYS A 21 -18.54 -4.43 -5.64
CA CYS A 21 -18.43 -3.84 -6.96
C CYS A 21 -19.00 -2.41 -6.98
N PHE A 22 -18.74 -1.68 -8.06
CA PHE A 22 -19.41 -0.42 -8.37
C PHE A 22 -20.65 -0.68 -9.22
N THR A 23 -21.82 -0.23 -8.78
CA THR A 23 -23.08 -0.46 -9.50
C THR A 23 -23.57 0.83 -10.15
N PHE A 24 -23.67 0.84 -11.48
CA PHE A 24 -24.16 1.93 -12.30
C PHE A 24 -25.43 1.51 -13.05
N GLY A 25 -26.59 1.62 -12.38
CA GLY A 25 -27.86 1.18 -12.93
C GLY A 25 -27.88 -0.33 -13.17
N LYS A 26 -27.76 -0.77 -14.43
CA LYS A 26 -27.75 -2.20 -14.83
C LYS A 26 -26.35 -2.75 -15.08
N VAL A 27 -25.31 -1.95 -14.86
CA VAL A 27 -23.91 -2.32 -15.13
C VAL A 27 -23.15 -2.36 -13.82
N ASP A 28 -22.46 -3.46 -13.55
CA ASP A 28 -21.52 -3.58 -12.43
C ASP A 28 -20.08 -3.56 -12.96
N LEU A 29 -19.22 -2.82 -12.27
CA LEU A 29 -17.78 -2.73 -12.56
C LEU A 29 -16.99 -3.09 -11.30
N VAL A 30 -15.96 -3.92 -11.45
CA VAL A 30 -15.11 -4.34 -10.32
C VAL A 30 -13.66 -4.40 -10.79
N PRO A 31 -12.72 -3.78 -10.07
CA PRO A 31 -11.32 -3.90 -10.46
C PRO A 31 -10.84 -5.34 -10.31
N THR A 32 -10.15 -5.84 -11.33
CA THR A 32 -9.62 -7.21 -11.37
C THR A 32 -8.11 -7.24 -11.17
N VAL A 33 -7.56 -8.43 -10.88
CA VAL A 33 -6.12 -8.63 -10.73
C VAL A 33 -5.42 -8.32 -12.06
N GLU A 34 -6.00 -8.73 -13.18
CA GLU A 34 -5.50 -8.52 -14.53
C GLU A 34 -5.40 -7.04 -14.89
N GLU A 35 -6.43 -6.26 -14.60
CA GLU A 35 -6.45 -4.82 -14.86
C GLU A 35 -5.43 -4.08 -13.99
N TYR A 36 -5.31 -4.43 -12.71
CA TYR A 36 -4.31 -3.83 -11.83
C TYR A 36 -2.88 -4.24 -12.24
N MET A 37 -2.66 -5.46 -12.72
CA MET A 37 -1.37 -5.87 -13.31
C MET A 37 -1.03 -5.02 -14.54
N ALA A 38 -2.00 -4.77 -15.41
CA ALA A 38 -1.83 -3.93 -16.60
C ALA A 38 -1.51 -2.47 -16.22
N LEU A 39 -2.27 -1.89 -15.29
CA LEU A 39 -2.06 -0.51 -14.79
C LEU A 39 -0.68 -0.32 -14.15
N LEU A 40 -0.22 -1.31 -13.39
CA LEU A 40 1.08 -1.29 -12.72
C LEU A 40 2.24 -1.74 -13.62
N ARG A 41 1.95 -2.13 -14.87
CA ARG A 41 2.92 -2.68 -15.84
C ARG A 41 3.72 -3.86 -15.26
N CYS A 42 3.08 -4.68 -14.44
CA CYS A 42 3.67 -5.90 -13.89
C CYS A 42 3.61 -7.02 -14.93
N LEU A 43 4.63 -7.09 -15.80
CA LEU A 43 4.64 -7.98 -16.97
C LEU A 43 4.77 -9.48 -16.67
N LYS A 44 5.21 -9.88 -15.47
CA LYS A 44 5.38 -11.31 -15.10
C LYS A 44 5.33 -11.46 -13.59
N ILE A 45 4.54 -12.41 -13.07
CA ILE A 45 4.84 -13.22 -11.86
C ILE A 45 3.95 -14.47 -11.86
N GLN A 46 4.54 -15.60 -11.46
CA GLN A 46 3.87 -16.88 -11.25
C GLN A 46 2.68 -16.71 -10.29
N VAL A 47 1.48 -17.03 -10.77
CA VAL A 47 0.22 -17.09 -10.01
C VAL A 47 0.29 -18.08 -8.83
N ASP A 48 1.32 -18.92 -8.78
CA ASP A 48 1.40 -20.11 -7.94
C ASP A 48 1.89 -19.89 -6.49
N ARG A 49 2.50 -18.75 -6.16
CA ARG A 49 2.79 -18.45 -4.74
C ARG A 49 1.62 -17.73 -4.10
N SER A 50 0.58 -18.52 -3.84
CA SER A 50 -0.50 -18.16 -2.92
C SER A 50 0.09 -17.52 -1.67
N HIS A 51 -0.52 -16.41 -1.25
CA HIS A 51 -0.15 -15.62 -0.08
C HIS A 51 -0.24 -16.47 1.18
N SER A 52 0.78 -17.29 1.46
CA SER A 52 0.94 -17.88 2.78
C SER A 52 1.32 -16.74 3.72
N ARG A 53 0.46 -16.52 4.71
CA ARG A 53 0.70 -15.61 5.84
C ARG A 53 1.80 -16.21 6.71
N ALA A 54 3.02 -16.30 6.19
CA ALA A 54 4.19 -16.61 6.97
C ALA A 54 4.58 -15.31 7.68
N VAL A 55 4.23 -15.20 8.96
CA VAL A 55 4.73 -14.13 9.83
C VAL A 55 6.25 -14.14 9.70
N SER A 56 6.84 -13.02 9.28
CA SER A 56 8.29 -12.94 9.25
C SER A 56 8.83 -13.09 10.68
N VAL A 57 9.84 -13.93 10.85
CA VAL A 57 10.51 -14.15 12.15
C VAL A 57 11.29 -12.90 12.60
N LEU A 58 11.63 -12.00 11.67
CA LEU A 58 12.37 -10.77 11.99
C LEU A 58 11.48 -9.71 12.65
N THR A 59 11.99 -9.06 13.68
CA THR A 59 11.34 -7.90 14.30
C THR A 59 11.39 -6.70 13.37
N PHE A 60 10.46 -5.75 13.52
CA PHE A 60 10.43 -4.51 12.72
C PHE A 60 11.76 -3.75 12.72
N LEU A 61 12.45 -3.72 13.87
CA LEU A 61 13.78 -3.14 13.99
C LEU A 61 14.78 -3.82 13.05
N LYS A 62 14.86 -5.16 13.07
CA LYS A 62 15.79 -5.92 12.21
C LYS A 62 15.47 -5.74 10.73
N LYS A 63 14.20 -5.70 10.37
CA LYS A 63 13.77 -5.44 8.98
C LYS A 63 14.20 -4.06 8.51
N LEU A 64 13.95 -3.03 9.32
CA LEU A 64 14.36 -1.67 8.97
C LEU A 64 15.89 -1.55 8.87
N MET A 65 16.66 -2.22 9.72
CA MET A 65 18.11 -2.28 9.55
C MET A 65 18.50 -2.89 8.20
N ASN A 66 17.91 -4.04 7.84
CA ASN A 66 18.19 -4.71 6.58
C ASN A 66 17.84 -3.84 5.37
N ILE A 67 16.69 -3.18 5.39
CA ILE A 67 16.19 -2.34 4.29
C ILE A 67 17.00 -1.04 4.18
N THR A 68 17.22 -0.36 5.30
CA THR A 68 17.84 0.97 5.31
C THR A 68 19.37 0.93 5.29
N GLY A 69 19.98 -0.18 5.70
CA GLY A 69 21.43 -0.28 5.91
C GLY A 69 21.93 0.46 7.16
N MET A 70 21.05 0.99 8.00
CA MET A 70 21.41 1.77 9.18
C MET A 70 21.71 0.89 10.39
N SER A 71 22.48 1.43 11.34
CA SER A 71 22.77 0.75 12.60
C SER A 71 21.52 0.57 13.45
N GLU A 72 21.54 -0.46 14.31
CA GLU A 72 20.45 -0.75 15.26
C GLU A 72 20.09 0.47 16.11
N GLN A 73 21.10 1.15 16.67
CA GLN A 73 20.91 2.34 17.50
C GLN A 73 20.20 3.46 16.73
N TRP A 74 20.56 3.66 15.46
CA TRP A 74 19.95 4.69 14.63
C TRP A 74 18.47 4.40 14.35
N VAL A 75 18.15 3.13 14.07
CA VAL A 75 16.80 2.64 13.77
C VAL A 75 15.94 2.68 15.03
N ALA A 76 16.43 2.11 16.14
CA ALA A 76 15.73 2.07 17.42
C ALA A 76 15.32 3.47 17.90
N ALA A 77 16.20 4.46 17.76
CA ALA A 77 15.91 5.85 18.14
C ALA A 77 14.81 6.53 17.29
N ARG A 78 14.46 5.96 16.13
CA ARG A 78 13.53 6.53 15.15
C ARG A 78 12.24 5.76 15.00
N ILE A 79 12.18 4.55 15.52
CA ILE A 79 10.93 3.81 15.70
C ILE A 79 10.16 4.44 16.86
N LYS A 80 8.87 4.69 16.66
CA LYS A 80 7.97 5.20 17.69
C LYS A 80 6.74 4.31 17.78
N GLN A 81 6.26 4.09 19.01
CA GLN A 81 4.94 3.51 19.22
C GLN A 81 3.88 4.54 18.82
N LYS A 82 2.94 4.14 17.97
CA LYS A 82 1.80 4.96 17.56
C LYS A 82 0.55 4.10 17.56
N GLY A 83 -0.34 4.37 18.51
CA GLY A 83 -1.47 3.48 18.77
C GLY A 83 -0.98 2.07 19.16
N ASP A 84 -1.51 1.07 18.49
CA ASP A 84 -1.24 -0.35 18.70
C ASP A 84 0.04 -0.85 18.01
N SER A 85 0.73 -0.02 17.22
CA SER A 85 1.83 -0.50 16.36
C SER A 85 3.06 0.41 16.37
N LYS A 86 4.20 -0.18 16.01
CA LYS A 86 5.47 0.54 15.88
C LYS A 86 5.58 1.13 14.47
N CYS A 87 6.06 2.36 14.39
CA CYS A 87 6.08 3.11 13.14
C CYS A 87 7.42 3.82 12.93
N ILE A 88 7.76 4.07 11.66
CA ILE A 88 8.81 4.99 11.24
C ILE A 88 8.23 6.12 10.38
N SER A 89 8.63 7.36 10.65
CA SER A 89 8.10 8.54 9.95
C SER A 89 8.68 8.69 8.54
N TRP A 90 7.88 9.26 7.63
CA TRP A 90 8.33 9.66 6.29
C TRP A 90 9.54 10.59 6.34
N LYS A 91 9.61 11.51 7.31
CA LYS A 91 10.76 12.41 7.47
C LYS A 91 12.07 11.59 7.61
N ASN A 92 12.07 10.61 8.50
CA ASN A 92 13.24 9.75 8.72
C ASN A 92 13.61 8.93 7.47
N LEU A 93 12.61 8.38 6.78
CA LEU A 93 12.84 7.61 5.55
C LEU A 93 13.36 8.49 4.41
N LYS A 94 12.81 9.70 4.25
CA LYS A 94 13.23 10.68 3.26
C LYS A 94 14.69 11.09 3.46
N ASP A 95 15.11 11.32 4.70
CA ASP A 95 16.49 11.67 5.01
C ASP A 95 17.47 10.57 4.55
N ILE A 96 17.10 9.29 4.75
CA ILE A 96 17.88 8.15 4.23
C ILE A 96 17.92 8.17 2.70
N ILE A 97 16.77 8.29 2.03
CA ILE A 97 16.69 8.27 0.55
C ILE A 97 17.61 9.35 -0.06
N LEU A 98 17.68 10.54 0.56
CA LEU A 98 18.51 11.63 0.07
C LEU A 98 20.00 11.38 0.34
N ALA A 99 20.36 10.95 1.56
CA ALA A 99 21.74 10.93 2.03
C ALA A 99 22.48 9.59 1.87
N HIS A 100 21.79 8.46 1.67
CA HIS A 100 22.43 7.14 1.68
C HIS A 100 23.47 7.01 0.53
N PRO A 101 24.65 6.42 0.72
CA PRO A 101 25.62 6.28 -0.38
C PRO A 101 25.23 5.19 -1.39
N ASP A 102 24.64 4.08 -0.91
CA ASP A 102 24.20 2.97 -1.76
C ASP A 102 22.87 3.29 -2.46
N ALA A 103 22.88 3.29 -3.79
CA ALA A 103 21.71 3.51 -4.63
C ALA A 103 20.63 2.42 -4.47
N LYS A 104 21.02 1.16 -4.22
CA LYS A 104 20.07 0.07 -3.99
C LYS A 104 19.27 0.33 -2.71
N LYS A 105 19.94 0.71 -1.62
CA LYS A 105 19.26 1.06 -0.36
C LYS A 105 18.32 2.24 -0.51
N LYS A 106 18.66 3.24 -1.34
CA LYS A 106 17.72 4.33 -1.68
C LYS A 106 16.45 3.78 -2.32
N VAL A 107 16.59 2.90 -3.31
CA VAL A 107 15.45 2.28 -4.00
C VAL A 107 14.62 1.44 -3.03
N ASP A 108 15.25 0.63 -2.18
CA ASP A 108 14.54 -0.22 -1.21
C ASP A 108 13.73 0.65 -0.21
N VAL A 109 14.34 1.70 0.34
CA VAL A 109 13.67 2.62 1.28
C VAL A 109 12.59 3.45 0.58
N PHE A 110 12.82 3.87 -0.66
CA PHE A 110 11.80 4.55 -1.47
C PHE A 110 10.62 3.61 -1.76
N THR A 111 10.88 2.36 -2.09
CA THR A 111 9.85 1.34 -2.35
C THR A 111 9.05 1.07 -1.08
N LEU A 112 9.71 0.86 0.07
CA LEU A 112 9.07 0.75 1.38
C LEU A 112 8.16 1.95 1.66
N SER A 113 8.63 3.16 1.33
CA SER A 113 7.87 4.40 1.55
C SER A 113 6.64 4.50 0.66
N ILE A 114 6.73 4.16 -0.63
CA ILE A 114 5.58 4.19 -1.53
C ILE A 114 4.52 3.19 -1.06
N TYR A 115 4.90 1.94 -0.79
CA TYR A 115 3.93 0.95 -0.38
C TYR A 115 3.34 1.25 1.01
N GLY A 116 4.16 1.60 2.00
CA GLY A 116 3.69 1.85 3.36
C GLY A 116 2.92 3.17 3.53
N LEU A 117 3.21 4.21 2.73
CA LEU A 117 2.59 5.53 2.89
C LEU A 117 1.46 5.81 1.89
N VAL A 118 1.48 5.17 0.72
CA VAL A 118 0.52 5.46 -0.36
C VAL A 118 -0.42 4.27 -0.59
N VAL A 119 0.13 3.06 -0.58
CA VAL A 119 -0.63 1.85 -0.96
C VAL A 119 -1.37 1.24 0.23
N PHE A 120 -0.67 1.06 1.35
CA PHE A 120 -1.17 0.48 2.60
C PHE A 120 -1.04 1.47 3.78
N PRO A 121 -1.53 2.71 3.66
CA PRO A 121 -1.38 3.69 4.74
C PRO A 121 -2.18 3.26 5.96
N LYS A 122 -1.54 2.99 7.10
CA LYS A 122 -2.25 2.87 8.39
C LYS A 122 -2.40 4.23 9.06
N ASP A 123 -1.30 4.99 9.06
CA ASP A 123 -1.16 6.26 9.74
C ASP A 123 -0.53 7.31 8.82
N LEU A 124 -1.10 8.52 8.82
CA LEU A 124 -0.62 9.57 7.90
C LEU A 124 0.86 9.87 8.12
N GLY A 125 1.65 9.73 7.05
CA GLY A 125 3.09 10.04 7.05
C GLY A 125 3.96 9.03 7.82
N HIS A 126 3.45 7.86 8.15
CA HIS A 126 4.17 6.82 8.88
C HIS A 126 4.03 5.45 8.20
N VAL A 127 5.13 4.72 8.16
CA VAL A 127 5.14 3.31 7.75
C VAL A 127 5.08 2.45 9.00
N ASP A 128 4.12 1.54 9.01
CA ASP A 128 3.82 0.69 10.16
C ASP A 128 4.51 -0.68 10.14
N GLU A 129 4.75 -1.25 11.31
CA GLU A 129 5.31 -2.60 11.48
C GLU A 129 4.51 -3.68 10.77
N VAL A 130 3.17 -3.61 10.76
CA VAL A 130 2.33 -4.61 10.09
C VAL A 130 2.60 -4.66 8.58
N PHE A 131 2.93 -3.51 7.97
CA PHE A 131 3.29 -3.45 6.56
C PHE A 131 4.65 -4.09 6.26
N SER A 132 5.58 -4.08 7.22
CA SER A 132 6.92 -4.62 7.01
C SER A 132 6.92 -6.13 6.71
N ASP A 133 5.95 -6.89 7.22
CA ASP A 133 5.76 -8.31 6.87
C ASP A 133 5.42 -8.46 5.39
N LEU A 134 4.48 -7.66 4.88
CA LEU A 134 4.11 -7.67 3.48
C LEU A 134 5.29 -7.29 2.58
N PHE A 135 6.10 -6.31 3.00
CA PHE A 135 7.27 -5.86 2.24
C PHE A 135 8.31 -6.97 2.04
N ASP A 136 8.57 -7.79 3.06
CA ASP A 136 9.49 -8.93 2.96
C ASP A 136 9.05 -9.95 1.90
N HIS A 137 7.75 -10.05 1.61
CA HIS A 137 7.24 -10.91 0.54
C HIS A 137 7.43 -10.29 -0.85
N LEU A 138 7.37 -8.95 -0.96
CA LEU A 138 7.60 -8.26 -2.23
C LEU A 138 9.04 -8.45 -2.72
N ASP A 139 10.01 -8.45 -1.81
CA ASP A 139 11.42 -8.74 -2.12
C ASP A 139 11.60 -10.18 -2.67
N LYS A 140 10.73 -11.11 -2.26
CA LYS A 140 10.72 -12.51 -2.73
C LYS A 140 10.00 -12.71 -4.08
N ARG A 141 9.81 -11.64 -4.86
CA ARG A 141 9.11 -11.62 -6.16
C ARG A 141 7.65 -12.09 -6.08
N VAL A 142 6.99 -11.92 -4.94
CA VAL A 142 5.53 -12.08 -4.86
C VAL A 142 4.88 -10.83 -5.42
N THR A 143 3.88 -10.98 -6.29
CA THR A 143 3.19 -9.82 -6.85
C THR A 143 2.45 -9.06 -5.75
N PRO A 144 2.61 -7.73 -5.66
CA PRO A 144 1.85 -6.92 -4.71
C PRO A 144 0.37 -6.81 -5.12
N VAL A 145 0.05 -7.06 -6.40
CA VAL A 145 -1.25 -6.70 -7.00
C VAL A 145 -2.45 -7.22 -6.19
N PRO A 146 -2.52 -8.50 -5.79
CA PRO A 146 -3.67 -8.98 -5.02
C PRO A 146 -3.80 -8.29 -3.66
N ALA A 147 -2.68 -7.96 -3.01
CA ALA A 147 -2.70 -7.21 -1.75
C ALA A 147 -3.20 -5.77 -1.96
N ILE A 148 -2.76 -5.10 -3.02
CA ILE A 148 -3.23 -3.74 -3.37
C ILE A 148 -4.74 -3.75 -3.67
N LEU A 149 -5.20 -4.76 -4.40
CA LEU A 149 -6.61 -4.90 -4.74
C LEU A 149 -7.46 -5.17 -3.49
N ALA A 150 -7.02 -6.09 -2.63
CA ALA A 150 -7.67 -6.38 -1.35
C ALA A 150 -7.75 -5.13 -0.46
N GLU A 151 -6.68 -4.34 -0.39
CA GLU A 151 -6.65 -3.08 0.35
C GLU A 151 -7.60 -2.04 -0.26
N THR A 152 -7.69 -1.97 -1.59
CA THR A 152 -8.66 -1.09 -2.26
C THR A 152 -10.09 -1.44 -1.84
N PHE A 153 -10.46 -2.73 -1.85
CA PHE A 153 -11.81 -3.18 -1.52
C PHE A 153 -12.12 -2.95 -0.04
N ARG A 154 -11.16 -3.28 0.84
CA ARG A 154 -11.25 -3.02 2.27
C ARG A 154 -11.53 -1.55 2.54
N SER A 155 -10.82 -0.66 1.85
CA SER A 155 -10.92 0.78 2.07
C SER A 155 -12.17 1.40 1.46
N LEU A 156 -12.67 0.87 0.34
CA LEU A 156 -13.99 1.24 -0.19
C LEU A 156 -15.12 0.81 0.76
N ASN A 157 -15.04 -0.40 1.30
CA ASN A 157 -15.98 -0.91 2.30
C ASN A 157 -15.99 -0.05 3.57
N SER A 158 -14.82 0.29 4.09
CA SER A 158 -14.68 1.20 5.24
C SER A 158 -15.23 2.60 4.93
N TYR A 159 -14.92 3.15 3.74
CA TYR A 159 -15.38 4.47 3.31
C TYR A 159 -16.92 4.55 3.29
N ARG A 160 -17.58 3.51 2.75
CA ARG A 160 -19.05 3.46 2.63
C ARG A 160 -19.75 3.21 3.96
N ARG A 161 -19.23 2.30 4.80
CA ARG A 161 -19.81 2.03 6.12
C ARG A 161 -19.72 3.22 7.08
N ALA A 162 -18.67 4.03 6.96
CA ALA A 162 -18.49 5.22 7.79
C ALA A 162 -19.32 6.44 7.33
N GLY A 163 -20.09 6.33 6.23
CA GLY A 163 -20.95 7.42 5.76
C GLY A 163 -20.21 8.68 5.32
N GLU A 164 -19.13 8.53 4.54
CA GLU A 164 -18.13 9.55 4.16
C GLU A 164 -16.88 9.62 5.06
N GLY A 165 -16.37 8.45 5.48
CA GLY A 165 -15.07 8.36 6.16
C GLY A 165 -13.88 8.77 5.27
N ARG A 166 -12.66 8.73 5.81
CA ARG A 166 -11.45 8.90 4.99
C ARG A 166 -11.19 7.61 4.20
N PHE A 167 -10.97 7.70 2.90
CA PHE A 167 -10.46 6.56 2.12
C PHE A 167 -8.97 6.34 2.47
N ILE A 168 -8.63 5.11 2.81
CA ILE A 168 -7.30 4.72 3.31
C ILE A 168 -6.65 3.75 2.32
N GLY A 169 -6.07 4.27 1.25
CA GLY A 169 -5.46 3.44 0.20
C GLY A 169 -5.00 4.26 -1.01
N CYS A 170 -4.56 3.57 -2.06
CA CYS A 170 -4.05 4.23 -3.28
C CYS A 170 -5.19 4.76 -4.18
N ALA A 171 -5.77 5.91 -3.83
CA ALA A 171 -6.85 6.53 -4.60
C ALA A 171 -6.43 6.86 -6.04
N GLN A 172 -5.15 7.15 -6.28
CA GLN A 172 -4.61 7.38 -7.61
C GLN A 172 -4.77 6.15 -8.51
N LEU A 173 -4.52 4.95 -7.98
CA LEU A 173 -4.61 3.71 -8.74
C LEU A 173 -6.07 3.39 -9.06
N LEU A 174 -6.98 3.55 -8.08
CA LEU A 174 -8.40 3.35 -8.31
C LEU A 174 -8.96 4.34 -9.34
N LEU A 175 -8.57 5.62 -9.28
CA LEU A 175 -8.98 6.60 -10.29
C LEU A 175 -8.38 6.32 -11.67
N ALA A 176 -7.13 5.84 -11.74
CA ALA A 176 -6.52 5.45 -13.01
C ALA A 176 -7.26 4.25 -13.63
N TRP A 177 -7.71 3.31 -12.81
CA TRP A 177 -8.59 2.22 -13.23
C TRP A 177 -9.94 2.73 -13.74
N PHE A 178 -10.58 3.67 -13.04
CA PHE A 178 -11.82 4.27 -13.54
C PHE A 178 -11.65 4.94 -14.91
N HIS A 179 -10.58 5.71 -15.09
CA HIS A 179 -10.25 6.36 -16.36
C HIS A 179 -9.89 5.40 -17.50
N SER A 180 -9.61 4.12 -17.23
CA SER A 180 -9.42 3.14 -18.30
C SER A 180 -10.75 2.56 -18.82
N HIS A 181 -11.87 2.87 -18.15
CA HIS A 181 -13.21 2.35 -18.48
C HIS A 181 -14.18 3.45 -18.96
N PHE A 182 -13.85 4.73 -18.74
CA PHE A 182 -14.62 5.91 -19.11
C PHE A 182 -13.70 7.01 -19.65
#